data_AF-A0A9X3HZW9-F1
#
_entry.id   AF-A0A9X3HZW9-F1
#
_cell.length_a   1.000
_cell.length_b   1.000
_cell.length_c   1.000
_cell.angle_alpha   90.00
_cell.angle_beta   90.00
_cell.angle_gamma   90.00
#
_symmetry.space_group_name_H-M   'P 1'
#
loop_
_entity.id
_entity.type
_entity.pdbx_description
1 polymer ?
#
loop_
_entity_poly.entity_id
_entity_poly.type
_entity_poly.pdbx_seq_one_letter_code
_entity_poly.pdbx_strand_id
1 'polypeptide(L)'
;MSRDEQLKQRWAEVETKLSKQFADGEKLELDAIIYIIGLQELGQIHRKFKKDHKLDLMHIAICRLLEPYGYYEFEYFDDEGWPHYKVVENLPTLKPGEQAVLMKEAIVQYFLEKEYIK
;
A
#
# COMPACT_ATOMS: atom_id res chain seq x y z
N MET A 1 -19.47 -11.35 -12.98
CA MET A 1 -18.22 -11.75 -12.30
C MET A 1 -18.42 -11.56 -10.81
N SER A 2 -18.02 -12.51 -9.97
CA SER A 2 -18.05 -12.31 -8.52
C SER A 2 -17.09 -11.18 -8.12
N ARG A 3 -17.36 -10.47 -7.02
CA ARG A 3 -16.44 -9.46 -6.46
C ARG A 3 -15.03 -10.03 -6.25
N ASP A 4 -14.95 -11.29 -5.81
CA ASP A 4 -13.69 -12.02 -5.65
C ASP A 4 -12.92 -12.23 -6.96
N GLU A 5 -13.65 -12.46 -8.05
CA GLU A 5 -13.06 -12.73 -9.36
C GLU A 5 -12.48 -11.44 -9.96
N GLN A 6 -13.18 -10.32 -9.81
CA GLN A 6 -12.70 -9.00 -10.19
C GLN A 6 -11.47 -8.59 -9.38
N LEU A 7 -11.50 -8.82 -8.06
CA LEU A 7 -10.35 -8.53 -7.19
C LEU A 7 -9.12 -9.33 -7.61
N LYS A 8 -9.28 -10.63 -7.91
CA LYS A 8 -8.18 -11.48 -8.39
C LYS A 8 -7.60 -10.99 -9.72
N GLN A 9 -8.44 -10.60 -10.67
CA GLN A 9 -7.99 -10.10 -11.97
C GLN A 9 -7.22 -8.78 -11.83
N ARG A 10 -7.78 -7.82 -11.07
CA ARG A 10 -7.14 -6.52 -10.83
C ARG A 10 -5.86 -6.65 -10.02
N TRP A 11 -5.84 -7.50 -9.01
CA TRP A 11 -4.63 -7.82 -8.27
C TRP A 11 -3.54 -8.37 -9.20
N ALA A 12 -3.88 -9.33 -10.06
CA ALA A 12 -2.92 -9.90 -11.01
C ALA A 12 -2.39 -8.85 -11.98
N GLU A 13 -3.21 -7.86 -12.37
CA GLU A 13 -2.76 -6.73 -13.20
C GLU A 13 -1.76 -5.84 -12.46
N VAL A 14 -2.06 -5.46 -11.21
CA VAL A 14 -1.15 -4.69 -10.34
C VAL A 14 0.18 -5.44 -10.16
N GLU A 15 0.11 -6.70 -9.74
CA GLU A 15 1.26 -7.56 -9.52
C GLU A 15 2.12 -7.65 -10.80
N THR A 16 1.51 -7.96 -11.94
CA THR A 16 2.22 -8.09 -13.22
C THR A 16 2.89 -6.78 -13.64
N LYS A 17 2.19 -5.64 -13.49
CA LYS A 17 2.74 -4.33 -13.88
C LYS A 17 3.90 -3.92 -12.99
N LEU A 18 3.74 -4.04 -11.67
CA LEU A 18 4.79 -3.68 -10.71
C LEU A 18 6.00 -4.63 -10.82
N SER A 19 5.76 -5.94 -10.96
CA SER A 19 6.81 -6.92 -11.17
C SER A 19 7.67 -6.61 -12.39
N LYS A 20 7.04 -6.20 -13.50
CA LYS A 20 7.77 -5.78 -14.71
C LYS A 20 8.58 -4.49 -14.53
N GLN A 21 8.12 -3.58 -13.68
CA GLN A 21 8.78 -2.29 -13.47
C GLN A 21 9.91 -2.35 -12.45
N PHE A 22 9.75 -3.13 -11.38
CA PHE A 22 10.63 -3.07 -10.20
C PHE A 22 11.37 -4.38 -9.90
N ALA A 23 11.00 -5.49 -10.53
CA ALA A 23 11.55 -6.81 -10.24
C ALA A 23 11.87 -7.63 -11.49
N ASP A 24 12.10 -6.99 -12.64
CA ASP A 24 12.45 -7.65 -13.91
C ASP A 24 11.52 -8.82 -14.32
N GLY A 25 10.25 -8.75 -13.91
CA GLY A 25 9.24 -9.78 -14.17
C GLY A 25 9.12 -10.87 -13.09
N GLU A 26 9.92 -10.82 -12.02
CA GLU A 26 9.72 -11.65 -10.83
C GLU A 26 8.48 -11.23 -10.06
N LYS A 27 7.72 -12.21 -9.57
CA LYS A 27 6.48 -11.95 -8.84
C LYS A 27 6.76 -11.19 -7.54
N LEU A 28 6.09 -10.06 -7.38
CA LEU A 28 6.17 -9.25 -6.18
C LEU A 28 5.14 -9.74 -5.16
N GLU A 29 5.62 -10.04 -3.96
CA GLU A 29 4.80 -10.35 -2.81
C GLU A 29 4.08 -9.09 -2.28
N LEU A 30 3.02 -9.31 -1.50
CA LEU A 30 2.20 -8.24 -0.91
C LEU A 30 3.05 -7.18 -0.19
N ASP A 31 3.98 -7.62 0.66
CA ASP A 31 4.84 -6.74 1.45
C ASP A 31 5.75 -5.86 0.57
N ALA A 32 6.21 -6.39 -0.57
CA ALA A 32 7.03 -5.63 -1.50
C ALA A 32 6.21 -4.54 -2.20
N ILE A 33 4.96 -4.84 -2.56
CA ILE A 33 4.05 -3.85 -3.15
C ILE A 33 3.70 -2.76 -2.14
N ILE A 34 3.40 -3.12 -0.89
CA ILE A 34 3.17 -2.16 0.20
C ILE A 34 4.39 -1.25 0.37
N TYR A 35 5.59 -1.81 0.38
CA TYR A 35 6.82 -1.04 0.49
C TYR A 35 7.02 -0.05 -0.67
N ILE A 36 6.73 -0.46 -1.92
CA ILE A 36 6.78 0.41 -3.10
C ILE A 36 5.80 1.58 -2.96
N ILE A 37 4.57 1.31 -2.50
CA ILE A 37 3.56 2.35 -2.26
C ILE A 37 4.08 3.34 -1.20
N GLY A 38 4.66 2.84 -0.11
CA GLY A 38 5.24 3.69 0.94
C GLY A 38 6.34 4.61 0.43
N LEU A 39 7.25 4.08 -0.41
CA LEU A 39 8.28 4.88 -1.07
C LEU A 39 7.69 5.95 -1.98
N GLN A 40 6.64 5.61 -2.73
CA GLN A 40 5.96 6.54 -3.63
C GLN A 40 5.27 7.67 -2.85
N GLU A 41 4.57 7.35 -1.77
CA GLU A 41 3.87 8.34 -0.94
C GLU A 41 4.85 9.25 -0.17
N LEU A 42 6.01 8.74 0.23
CA LEU A 42 7.06 9.59 0.80
C LEU A 42 7.68 10.53 -0.25
N GLY A 43 7.73 10.15 -1.53
CA GLY A 43 8.25 10.98 -2.62
C GLY A 43 9.76 11.24 -2.58
N GLN A 44 10.49 10.80 -1.55
CA GLN A 44 11.93 11.02 -1.36
C GLN A 44 12.79 9.87 -1.91
N ILE A 45 12.63 9.55 -3.20
CA ILE A 45 13.25 8.37 -3.85
C ILE A 45 14.80 8.39 -3.79
N HIS A 46 15.42 9.57 -3.69
CA HIS A 46 16.89 9.73 -3.64
C HIS A 46 17.50 9.63 -2.24
N ARG A 47 16.69 9.49 -1.18
CA ARG A 47 17.18 9.40 0.19
C ARG A 47 17.71 7.99 0.46
N LYS A 48 18.88 7.87 1.11
CA LYS A 48 19.38 6.58 1.59
C LYS A 48 18.58 6.19 2.84
N PHE A 49 17.72 5.19 2.70
CA PHE A 49 16.94 4.65 3.81
C PHE A 49 17.80 3.73 4.69
N LYS A 50 17.73 3.91 6.00
CA LYS A 50 18.29 2.95 6.97
C LYS A 50 17.36 1.74 7.08
N LYS A 51 17.83 0.64 7.68
CA LYS A 51 17.01 -0.58 7.86
C LYS A 51 15.71 -0.31 8.61
N ASP A 52 15.74 0.60 9.59
CA ASP A 52 14.58 0.94 10.42
C ASP A 52 13.47 1.65 9.60
N HIS A 53 13.86 2.42 8.57
CA HIS A 53 12.91 3.14 7.72
C HIS A 53 12.01 2.21 6.90
N LYS A 54 12.33 0.91 6.80
CA LYS A 54 11.46 -0.05 6.11
C LYS A 54 10.12 -0.18 6.83
N LEU A 55 10.14 -0.24 8.17
CA LEU A 55 8.91 -0.34 8.96
C LEU A 55 8.09 0.95 8.85
N ASP A 56 8.75 2.10 8.88
CA ASP A 56 8.09 3.39 8.75
C ASP A 56 7.44 3.55 7.36
N LEU A 57 8.13 3.15 6.29
CA LEU A 57 7.56 3.15 4.94
C LEU A 57 6.36 2.21 4.79
N MET A 58 6.42 1.03 5.41
CA MET A 58 5.27 0.12 5.45
C MET A 58 4.11 0.73 6.23
N HIS A 59 4.37 1.44 7.32
CA HIS A 59 3.34 2.12 8.09
C HIS A 59 2.66 3.22 7.27
N ILE A 60 3.44 4.08 6.59
CA ILE A 60 2.91 5.12 5.69
C ILE A 60 1.99 4.50 4.65
N ALA A 61 2.43 3.43 3.99
CA ALA A 61 1.64 2.74 2.97
C ALA A 61 0.33 2.22 3.56
N ILE A 62 0.37 1.54 4.72
CA ILE A 62 -0.82 0.98 5.37
C ILE A 62 -1.79 2.10 5.76
N CYS A 63 -1.32 3.19 6.37
CA CYS A 63 -2.15 4.31 6.73
C CYS A 63 -2.82 4.93 5.51
N ARG A 64 -2.07 5.16 4.43
CA ARG A 64 -2.62 5.69 3.18
C ARG A 64 -3.64 4.75 2.53
N LEU A 65 -3.39 3.45 2.55
CA LEU A 65 -4.27 2.42 1.99
C LEU A 65 -5.58 2.30 2.77
N LEU A 66 -5.52 2.51 4.09
CA LEU A 66 -6.66 2.36 4.99
C LEU A 66 -7.37 3.68 5.32
N GLU A 67 -6.86 4.82 4.85
CA GLU A 67 -7.50 6.12 4.97
C GLU A 67 -8.90 6.17 4.33
N PRO A 68 -9.14 5.63 3.11
CA PRO A 68 -10.49 5.58 2.52
C PRO A 68 -11.49 4.73 3.33
N TYR A 69 -10.99 3.86 4.20
CA TYR A 69 -11.80 3.00 5.07
C TYR A 69 -12.11 3.67 6.42
N GLY A 70 -11.56 4.86 6.69
CA GLY A 70 -11.81 5.62 7.92
C GLY A 70 -10.98 5.19 9.13
N TYR A 71 -9.97 4.31 8.96
CA TYR A 71 -9.10 3.90 10.07
C TYR A 71 -8.02 4.93 10.39
N TYR A 72 -7.51 5.60 9.37
CA TYR A 72 -6.46 6.60 9.48
C TYR A 72 -6.86 7.86 8.73
N GLU A 73 -6.32 9.00 9.14
CA GLU A 73 -6.50 10.27 8.44
C GLU A 73 -5.16 11.00 8.42
N PHE A 74 -4.80 11.53 7.26
CA PHE A 74 -3.59 12.36 7.15
C PHE A 74 -3.66 13.57 8.10
N GLU A 75 -2.57 13.82 8.82
CA GLU A 75 -2.50 14.94 9.76
C GLU A 75 -1.56 16.03 9.27
N TYR A 76 -0.26 15.74 9.12
CA TYR A 76 0.75 16.69 8.66
C TYR A 76 2.01 15.98 8.12
N PHE A 77 2.89 16.75 7.48
CA PHE A 77 4.27 16.31 7.20
C PHE A 77 5.22 16.93 8.23
N ASP A 78 6.12 16.13 8.79
CA ASP A 78 7.15 16.65 9.71
C ASP A 78 8.27 17.41 8.99
N ASP A 79 9.21 17.95 9.76
CA ASP A 79 10.35 18.71 9.25
C ASP A 79 11.29 17.88 8.35
N GLU A 80 11.23 16.55 8.45
CA GLU A 80 11.97 15.62 7.60
C GLU A 80 11.16 15.20 6.35
N GLY A 81 9.93 15.70 6.21
CA GLY A 81 9.02 15.45 5.11
C GLY A 81 8.28 14.11 5.20
N TRP A 82 8.22 13.48 6.37
CA TRP A 82 7.48 12.24 6.57
C TRP A 82 6.00 12.52 6.85
N PRO A 83 5.07 11.84 6.16
CA PRO A 83 3.63 11.97 6.45
C PRO A 83 3.28 11.28 7.76
N HIS A 84 2.62 12.02 8.66
CA HIS A 84 2.03 11.51 9.89
C HIS A 84 0.53 11.37 9.74
N TYR A 85 0.00 10.28 10.30
CA TYR A 85 -1.41 9.94 10.26
C TYR A 85 -1.93 9.76 11.67
N LYS A 86 -3.13 10.30 11.93
CA LYS A 86 -3.85 10.03 13.18
C LYS A 86 -4.72 8.78 13.01
N VAL A 87 -4.79 7.97 14.06
CA VAL A 87 -5.71 6.83 14.12
C VAL A 87 -7.11 7.37 14.41
N VAL A 88 -8.03 7.22 13.48
CA VAL A 88 -9.43 7.63 13.63
C VAL A 88 -10.24 6.49 14.25
N GLU A 89 -10.02 5.26 13.77
CA GLU A 89 -10.68 4.06 14.27
C GLU A 89 -9.66 2.91 14.38
N ASN A 90 -9.79 2.10 15.42
CA ASN A 90 -8.93 0.94 15.58
C ASN A 90 -9.34 -0.15 14.61
N LEU A 91 -8.34 -0.70 13.91
CA LEU A 91 -8.54 -1.91 13.11
C LEU A 91 -9.12 -3.03 13.97
N PRO A 92 -10.18 -3.72 13.51
CA PRO A 92 -10.70 -4.88 14.22
C PRO A 92 -9.66 -6.00 14.25
N THR A 93 -9.80 -6.93 15.18
CA THR A 93 -8.92 -8.10 15.28
C THR A 93 -9.19 -9.05 14.11
N LEU A 94 -8.39 -8.93 13.05
CA LEU A 94 -8.50 -9.73 11.83
C LEU A 94 -7.60 -10.97 11.90
N LYS A 95 -8.07 -12.09 11.35
CA LYS A 95 -7.22 -13.27 11.12
C LYS A 95 -6.22 -12.98 10.01
N PRO A 96 -5.06 -13.68 9.96
CA PRO A 96 -4.04 -13.44 8.92
C PRO A 96 -4.58 -13.48 7.48
N GLY A 97 -5.53 -14.37 7.19
CA GLY A 97 -6.16 -14.44 5.87
C GLY A 97 -7.05 -13.22 5.56
N GLU A 98 -7.75 -12.68 6.55
CA GLU A 98 -8.62 -11.50 6.40
C GLU A 98 -7.79 -10.23 6.22
N GLN A 99 -6.67 -10.11 6.94
CA GLN A 99 -5.70 -9.03 6.76
C GLN A 99 -5.16 -9.00 5.33
N ALA A 100 -4.74 -10.16 4.80
CA ALA A 100 -4.22 -10.26 3.45
C ALA A 100 -5.26 -9.85 2.39
N VAL A 101 -6.53 -10.22 2.58
CA VAL A 101 -7.61 -9.85 1.66
C VAL A 101 -7.89 -8.35 1.72
N LEU A 102 -8.00 -7.78 2.92
CA LEU A 102 -8.20 -6.34 3.13
C LEU A 102 -7.09 -5.53 2.45
N MET A 103 -5.83 -5.90 2.68
CA MET A 103 -4.68 -5.22 2.09
C MET A 103 -4.67 -5.33 0.56
N LYS A 104 -5.01 -6.49 -0.01
CA LYS A 104 -5.11 -6.65 -1.47
C LYS A 104 -6.20 -5.77 -2.06
N GLU A 105 -7.36 -5.71 -1.40
CA GLU A 105 -8.47 -4.86 -1.82
C GLU A 105 -8.09 -3.38 -1.77
N ALA A 106 -7.48 -2.94 -0.67
CA ALA A 106 -7.02 -1.56 -0.50
C ALA A 106 -5.95 -1.17 -1.55
N ILE A 107 -5.00 -2.06 -1.84
CA ILE A 107 -3.96 -1.82 -2.86
C ILE A 107 -4.57 -1.69 -4.25
N VAL A 108 -5.49 -2.60 -4.60
CA VAL A 108 -6.18 -2.55 -5.88
C VAL A 108 -6.97 -1.25 -6.01
N GLN A 109 -7.69 -0.86 -4.96
CA GLN A 109 -8.41 0.40 -4.91
C GLN A 109 -7.48 1.60 -5.08
N TYR A 110 -6.34 1.63 -4.38
CA TYR A 110 -5.34 2.68 -4.51
C TYR A 110 -4.83 2.81 -5.95
N PHE A 111 -4.51 1.70 -6.62
CA PHE A 111 -4.03 1.75 -8.01
C PHE A 111 -5.14 2.05 -9.03
N LEU A 112 -6.41 1.77 -8.72
CA LEU A 112 -7.56 2.25 -9.50
C LEU A 112 -7.72 3.76 -9.36
N GLU A 113 -7.66 4.29 -8.13
CA GLU A 113 -7.77 5.73 -7.85
C GLU A 113 -6.64 6.53 -8.50
N LYS A 114 -5.43 5.96 -8.56
CA LYS A 114 -4.28 6.55 -9.26
C LYS A 114 -4.30 6.30 -10.78
N GLU A 115 -5.38 5.71 -11.33
CA GLU A 115 -5.55 5.38 -12.74
C GLU A 115 -4.43 4.49 -13.32
N TYR A 116 -3.74 3.73 -12.47
CA TYR A 116 -2.64 2.86 -12.86
C TYR A 116 -3.14 1.53 -13.46
N ILE A 117 -4.31 1.07 -13.01
CA ILE A 117 -5.07 -0.08 -13.54
C ILE A 117 -6.51 0.35 -13.85
N LYS A 118 -7.27 -0.47 -14.59
CA LYS A 118 -8.65 -0.15 -15.05
C LYS A 118 -9.68 -1.16 -14.50
#